data_AF-A0A7W7YLZ7-F1
#
_entry.id   AF-A0A7W7YLZ7-F1
#
_cell.length_a   1.000
_cell.length_b   1.000
_cell.length_c   1.000
_cell.angle_alpha   90.00
_cell.angle_beta   90.00
_cell.angle_gamma   90.00
#
_symmetry.space_group_name_H-M   'P 1'
#
loop_
_entity.id
_entity.type
_entity.pdbx_description
1 polymer ?
#
loop_
_entity_poly.entity_id
_entity_poly.type
_entity_poly.pdbx_seq_one_letter_code
_entity_poly.pdbx_strand_id
1 'polypeptide(L)'
;MTWLYPLLKKLRAVAHRVRTWPFLGRSAFSLALLVMILLATQGHHLDHPPEVAGYDIQKGKLIAQQGVGPAGPVLKTVSLLLPYLDSWMLVGGAVYLFILLRQWGNPPKLVFPTWVASISVAAWAIGSDIAHQLGAMQMTEMGEPLAMTAYWMKMVMIYVACICVPLLIHYYVRSGALERYTLRTFLAPLVFCFVAFCSLWIIMDLLDNLKEFQDAKSGPGRVVKFYFSIVPFIFVSVMPASLLLAVLYTLTKMSRANEIVAMLSAGRSVMQILQPIFVVVITVATMSLAANYHWAPRAEGNREAVMRALGAKQKDSIMASSVLHRDPVTDRVWYVSSLPFSLRGESLRGVQVREMDKDGKVAHVIHADSAMWWPGGLWRFYDGKEVFYADDKPKEIKPFPTDAEGRQSLEVKNFEETPWGMMSYALQPDYMGVPEIVSYLKAHPKDSPERLAPFQAHYFHRFALPWQSFALALVAAPLGIAYSRRGAVGGIAGSIFIFFAILFLNNLCLNLGKGGHLPPWFSPWIPHLLFGILGTVLLHYRSQNKDLPKISLRLFSKRKAQVARPRNRTAT
;
A
#
# COMPACT_ATOMS: atom_id res chain seq x y z
N MET A 1 -12.49 38.28 -30.28
CA MET A 1 -11.23 37.50 -30.18
C MET A 1 -9.94 38.32 -30.29
N THR A 2 -9.98 39.61 -30.67
CA THR A 2 -8.78 40.47 -30.90
C THR A 2 -8.13 41.06 -29.64
N TRP A 3 -8.86 41.16 -28.51
CA TRP A 3 -8.34 41.68 -27.24
C TRP A 3 -7.49 40.68 -26.43
N LEU A 4 -7.63 39.37 -26.67
CA LEU A 4 -6.91 38.33 -25.93
C LEU A 4 -5.44 38.20 -26.37
N TYR A 5 -5.17 38.49 -27.65
CA TYR A 5 -3.86 38.33 -28.27
C TYR A 5 -2.75 39.22 -27.66
N PRO A 6 -2.95 40.55 -27.46
CA PRO A 6 -1.93 41.38 -26.82
C PRO A 6 -1.69 41.02 -25.34
N LEU A 7 -2.73 40.55 -24.64
CA LEU A 7 -2.62 40.11 -23.25
C LEU A 7 -1.83 38.79 -23.14
N LEU A 8 -2.10 37.83 -24.02
CA LEU A 8 -1.31 36.60 -24.15
C LEU A 8 0.15 36.87 -24.54
N LYS A 9 0.41 37.88 -25.38
CA LYS A 9 1.78 38.29 -25.76
C LYS A 9 2.53 38.90 -24.58
N LYS A 10 1.89 39.78 -23.79
CA LYS A 10 2.47 40.32 -22.55
C LYS A 10 2.72 39.21 -21.52
N LEU A 11 1.77 38.30 -21.32
CA LEU A 11 1.93 37.14 -20.44
C LEU A 11 3.07 36.23 -20.89
N ARG A 12 3.22 35.96 -22.19
CA ARG A 12 4.37 35.20 -22.73
C ARG A 12 5.69 35.94 -22.54
N ALA A 13 5.72 37.26 -22.73
CA ALA A 13 6.94 38.06 -22.53
C ALA A 13 7.36 38.10 -21.05
N VAL A 14 6.39 38.26 -20.14
CA VAL A 14 6.62 38.17 -18.69
C VAL A 14 7.07 36.75 -18.32
N ALA A 15 6.39 35.72 -18.80
CA ALA A 15 6.77 34.33 -18.58
C ALA A 15 8.19 34.04 -19.09
N HIS A 16 8.57 34.57 -20.25
CA HIS A 16 9.91 34.43 -20.80
C HIS A 16 10.95 35.16 -19.94
N ARG A 17 10.67 36.40 -19.49
CA ARG A 17 11.58 37.21 -18.66
C ARG A 17 11.77 36.60 -17.27
N VAL A 18 10.72 36.05 -16.68
CA VAL A 18 10.77 35.27 -15.43
C VAL A 18 11.55 33.98 -15.62
N ARG A 19 11.43 33.32 -16.78
CA ARG A 19 12.12 32.05 -17.07
C ARG A 19 13.64 32.20 -17.23
N THR A 20 14.16 33.37 -17.60
CA THR A 20 15.59 33.61 -17.88
C THR A 20 16.42 34.13 -16.70
N TRP A 21 15.82 34.47 -15.54
CA TRP A 21 16.55 34.99 -14.37
C TRP A 21 17.52 33.99 -13.71
N PRO A 22 18.85 34.22 -13.71
CA PRO A 22 19.85 33.18 -13.45
C PRO A 22 19.88 32.61 -12.01
N PHE A 23 19.45 33.35 -10.98
CA PHE A 23 19.72 32.99 -9.57
C PHE A 23 18.50 32.60 -8.72
N LEU A 24 17.29 32.64 -9.29
CA LEU A 24 16.07 32.60 -8.47
C LEU A 24 15.81 31.27 -7.75
N GLY A 25 16.30 30.14 -8.28
CA GLY A 25 16.07 28.82 -7.65
C GLY A 25 16.84 28.64 -6.35
N ARG A 26 18.10 29.10 -6.31
CA ARG A 26 18.93 29.07 -5.10
C ARG A 26 18.45 30.13 -4.10
N SER A 27 18.12 31.33 -4.57
CA SER A 27 17.63 32.40 -3.70
C SER A 27 16.25 32.12 -3.10
N ALA A 28 15.34 31.45 -3.84
CA ALA A 28 14.04 31.02 -3.29
C ALA A 28 14.21 29.97 -2.19
N PHE A 29 15.19 29.07 -2.34
CA PHE A 29 15.53 28.09 -1.30
C PHE A 29 16.17 28.75 -0.08
N SER A 30 17.09 29.70 -0.29
CA SER A 30 17.67 30.52 0.79
C SER A 30 16.61 31.34 1.53
N LEU A 31 15.62 31.89 0.82
CA LEU A 31 14.49 32.60 1.42
C LEU A 31 13.61 31.67 2.26
N ALA A 32 13.27 30.49 1.75
CA ALA A 32 12.52 29.48 2.50
C ALA A 32 13.28 29.05 3.77
N LEU A 33 14.60 28.84 3.68
CA LEU A 33 15.43 28.53 4.83
C LEU A 33 15.46 29.67 5.85
N LEU A 34 15.52 30.92 5.38
CA LEU A 34 15.49 32.09 6.25
C LEU A 34 14.15 32.23 6.99
N VAL A 35 13.02 31.97 6.30
CA VAL A 35 11.69 31.88 6.93
C VAL A 35 11.67 30.80 8.01
N MET A 36 12.27 29.63 7.76
CA MET A 36 12.36 28.56 8.77
C MET A 36 13.20 28.96 9.98
N ILE A 37 14.32 29.64 9.76
CA ILE A 37 15.17 30.15 10.85
C ILE A 37 14.38 31.17 11.69
N LEU A 38 13.63 32.07 11.07
CA LEU A 38 12.77 33.02 11.78
C LEU A 38 11.70 32.32 12.62
N LEU A 39 10.98 31.35 12.05
CA LEU A 39 10.00 30.54 12.78
C LEU A 39 10.63 29.79 13.97
N ALA A 40 11.87 29.31 13.81
CA ALA A 40 12.62 28.68 14.88
C ALA A 40 12.95 29.66 16.00
N THR A 41 13.42 30.86 15.66
CA THR A 41 13.75 31.91 16.65
C THR A 41 12.53 32.44 17.42
N GLN A 42 11.35 32.44 16.79
CA GLN A 42 10.10 32.87 17.42
C GLN A 42 9.42 31.79 18.27
N GLY A 43 9.95 30.56 18.28
CA GLY A 43 9.37 29.47 19.07
C GLY A 43 8.03 28.95 18.53
N HIS A 44 7.82 28.93 17.21
CA HIS A 44 6.57 28.50 16.55
C HIS A 44 5.97 27.17 17.06
N HIS A 45 6.81 26.24 17.53
CA HIS A 45 6.38 24.96 18.11
C HIS A 45 5.60 25.09 19.43
N LEU A 46 5.68 26.25 20.10
CA LEU A 46 4.94 26.55 21.33
C LEU A 46 3.50 26.97 21.03
N ASP A 47 3.28 27.69 19.93
CA ASP A 47 1.97 28.20 19.52
C ASP A 47 1.20 27.19 18.64
N HIS A 48 1.92 26.30 17.95
CA HIS A 48 1.36 25.24 17.10
C HIS A 48 1.91 23.86 17.53
N PRO A 49 1.48 23.36 18.70
CA PRO A 49 1.90 22.03 19.16
C PRO A 49 1.38 20.95 18.20
N PRO A 50 2.21 19.95 17.83
CA PRO A 50 1.74 18.86 16.99
C PRO A 50 0.77 17.95 17.74
N GLU A 51 -0.21 17.39 17.04
CA GLU A 51 -1.06 16.34 17.60
C GLU A 51 -0.27 15.04 17.77
N VAL A 52 0.12 14.72 19.01
CA VAL A 52 0.81 13.47 19.36
C VAL A 52 -0.16 12.56 20.11
N ALA A 53 -0.37 11.34 19.61
CA ALA A 53 -1.25 10.38 20.26
C ALA A 53 -0.73 9.99 21.66
N GLY A 54 -1.57 10.11 22.69
CA GLY A 54 -1.24 9.75 24.08
C GLY A 54 -0.56 10.84 24.92
N TYR A 55 -0.23 12.01 24.35
CA TYR A 55 0.49 13.08 25.04
C TYR A 55 -0.23 14.42 24.90
N ASP A 56 -0.29 15.18 26.00
CA ASP A 56 -0.73 16.57 25.99
C ASP A 56 0.50 17.49 26.00
N ILE A 57 0.44 18.62 25.31
CA ILE A 57 1.57 19.54 25.17
C ILE A 57 1.28 20.80 25.98
N GLN A 58 1.87 20.88 27.18
CA GLN A 58 1.79 22.07 28.02
C GLN A 58 3.13 22.81 28.01
N LYS A 59 3.13 24.07 27.55
CA LYS A 59 4.31 24.95 27.47
C LYS A 59 5.52 24.27 26.77
N GLY A 60 5.28 23.55 25.67
CA GLY A 60 6.32 22.89 24.88
C GLY A 60 6.91 21.59 25.45
N LYS A 61 6.37 21.09 26.57
CA LYS A 61 6.72 19.76 27.11
C LYS A 61 5.60 18.77 26.84
N LEU A 62 5.96 17.60 26.30
CA LEU A 62 5.07 16.44 26.21
C LEU A 62 4.82 15.89 27.62
N ILE A 63 3.60 16.04 28.10
CA ILE A 63 3.10 15.42 29.33
C ILE A 63 2.31 14.18 28.90
N ALA A 64 2.70 13.02 29.44
CA ALA A 64 1.98 11.78 29.20
C ALA A 64 0.57 11.90 29.82
N GLN A 65 -0.46 11.51 29.06
CA GLN A 65 -1.79 11.35 29.66
C GLN A 65 -1.80 10.13 30.59
N GLN A 66 -2.76 10.08 31.52
CA GLN A 66 -2.87 8.99 32.50
C GLN A 66 -2.82 7.62 31.79
N GLY A 67 -1.85 6.78 32.18
CA GLY A 67 -1.66 5.43 31.62
C GLY A 67 -0.62 5.30 30.51
N VAL A 68 -0.02 6.41 30.04
CA VAL A 68 1.07 6.38 29.06
C VAL A 68 2.42 6.58 29.76
N GLY A 69 3.44 5.82 29.36
CA GLY A 69 4.80 6.00 29.87
C GLY A 69 5.39 7.36 29.50
N PRO A 70 6.52 7.79 30.09
CA PRO A 70 7.16 9.04 29.68
C PRO A 70 7.59 8.97 28.21
N ALA A 71 7.42 10.07 27.47
CA ALA A 71 7.83 10.15 26.07
C ALA A 71 9.32 9.84 25.94
N GLY A 72 9.65 8.86 25.09
CA GLY A 72 11.02 8.53 24.74
C GLY A 72 11.74 9.72 24.09
N PRO A 73 13.09 9.72 24.08
CA PRO A 73 13.87 10.84 23.54
C PRO A 73 13.54 11.12 22.07
N VAL A 74 13.33 10.07 21.26
CA VAL A 74 12.98 10.19 19.85
C VAL A 74 11.64 10.93 19.66
N LEU A 75 10.61 10.55 20.41
CA LEU A 75 9.28 11.17 20.29
C LEU A 75 9.32 12.65 20.70
N LYS A 76 10.08 13.00 21.74
CA LYS A 76 10.32 14.40 22.14
C LYS A 76 11.02 15.21 21.07
N THR A 77 12.04 14.65 20.43
CA THR A 77 12.75 15.36 19.34
C THR A 77 11.83 15.53 18.14
N VAL A 78 11.08 14.49 17.76
CA VAL A 78 10.16 14.55 16.62
C VAL A 78 9.03 15.53 16.86
N SER A 79 8.42 15.57 18.05
CA SER A 79 7.36 16.54 18.38
C SER A 79 7.87 17.98 18.33
N LEU A 80 9.13 18.24 18.66
CA LEU A 80 9.70 19.58 18.54
C LEU A 80 9.94 19.97 17.07
N LEU A 81 10.31 19.00 16.23
CA LEU A 81 10.65 19.23 14.82
C LEU A 81 9.42 19.26 13.88
N LEU A 82 8.35 18.54 14.22
CA LEU A 82 7.21 18.34 13.32
C LEU A 82 6.53 19.64 12.86
N PRO A 83 6.24 20.64 13.74
CA PRO A 83 5.63 21.91 13.31
C PRO A 83 6.50 22.68 12.29
N TYR A 84 7.82 22.52 12.38
CA TYR A 84 8.75 23.10 11.43
C TYR A 84 8.75 22.33 10.11
N LEU A 85 8.66 20.99 10.15
CA LEU A 85 8.53 20.18 8.94
C LEU A 85 7.22 20.44 8.20
N ASP A 86 6.10 20.63 8.92
CA ASP A 86 4.81 21.00 8.34
C ASP A 86 4.88 22.34 7.62
N SER A 87 5.46 23.35 8.28
CA SER A 87 5.67 24.69 7.71
C SER A 87 6.62 24.65 6.50
N TRP A 88 7.68 23.84 6.58
CA TRP A 88 8.61 23.61 5.47
C TRP A 88 7.93 22.94 4.28
N MET A 89 6.97 22.03 4.50
CA MET A 89 6.24 21.41 3.41
C MET A 89 5.33 22.37 2.67
N LEU A 90 4.71 23.32 3.36
CA LEU A 90 3.92 24.37 2.73
C LEU A 90 4.81 25.31 1.90
N VAL A 91 5.85 25.89 2.50
CA VAL A 91 6.72 26.88 1.83
C VAL A 91 7.61 26.21 0.79
N GLY A 92 8.32 25.14 1.16
CA GLY A 92 9.20 24.38 0.29
C GLY A 92 8.46 23.70 -0.86
N GLY A 93 7.26 23.18 -0.61
CA GLY A 93 6.39 22.62 -1.66
C GLY A 93 6.01 23.67 -2.71
N ALA A 94 5.60 24.86 -2.29
CA ALA A 94 5.29 25.97 -3.19
C ALA A 94 6.51 26.40 -4.03
N VAL A 95 7.68 26.51 -3.39
CA VAL A 95 8.95 26.82 -4.07
C VAL A 95 9.31 25.73 -5.10
N TYR A 96 9.15 24.45 -4.74
CA TYR A 96 9.44 23.34 -5.64
C TYR A 96 8.49 23.33 -6.85
N LEU A 97 7.18 23.52 -6.64
CA LEU A 97 6.20 23.64 -7.73
C LEU A 97 6.55 24.79 -8.68
N PHE A 98 6.97 25.93 -8.14
CA PHE A 98 7.42 27.06 -8.94
C PHE A 98 8.67 26.73 -9.78
N ILE A 99 9.66 26.05 -9.18
CA ILE A 99 10.86 25.58 -9.90
C ILE A 99 10.50 24.59 -11.00
N LEU A 100 9.62 23.62 -10.72
CA LEU A 100 9.13 22.63 -11.67
C LEU A 100 8.46 23.30 -12.88
N LEU A 101 7.50 24.19 -12.65
CA LEU A 101 6.79 24.92 -13.71
C LEU A 101 7.76 25.68 -14.63
N ARG A 102 8.83 26.25 -14.05
CA ARG A 102 9.83 27.03 -14.78
C ARG A 102 10.81 26.17 -15.58
N GLN A 103 11.29 25.08 -14.98
CA GLN A 103 12.38 24.25 -15.49
C GLN A 103 11.92 22.91 -16.08
N TRP A 104 10.62 22.71 -16.31
CA TRP A 104 10.04 21.48 -16.90
C TRP A 104 10.73 20.97 -18.17
N GLY A 105 11.33 21.86 -18.97
CA GLY A 105 12.08 21.51 -20.18
C GLY A 105 13.59 21.29 -20.02
N ASN A 106 14.15 21.52 -18.82
CA ASN A 106 15.60 21.42 -18.54
C ASN A 106 15.88 20.44 -17.38
N PRO A 107 15.84 19.12 -17.63
CA PRO A 107 16.02 18.10 -16.60
C PRO A 107 17.30 18.23 -15.75
N PRO A 108 18.47 18.66 -16.28
CA PRO A 108 19.67 18.86 -15.45
C PRO A 108 19.48 19.87 -14.31
N LYS A 109 18.63 20.89 -14.52
CA LYS A 109 18.35 21.93 -13.51
C LYS A 109 17.33 21.47 -12.46
N LEU A 110 16.64 20.37 -12.69
CA LEU A 110 15.66 19.79 -11.77
C LEU A 110 16.27 18.78 -10.79
N VAL A 111 17.44 18.21 -11.09
CA VAL A 111 18.08 17.18 -10.25
C VAL A 111 18.21 17.63 -8.80
N PHE A 112 18.90 18.74 -8.53
CA PHE A 112 19.14 19.22 -7.17
C PHE A 112 17.83 19.58 -6.43
N PRO A 113 16.92 20.41 -7.00
CA PRO A 113 15.64 20.72 -6.36
C PRO A 113 14.79 19.48 -6.04
N THR A 114 14.76 18.48 -6.94
CA THR A 114 13.97 17.26 -6.70
C THR A 114 14.59 16.39 -5.60
N TRP A 115 15.91 16.30 -5.49
CA TRP A 115 16.55 15.62 -4.35
C TRP A 115 16.17 16.25 -3.02
N VAL A 116 16.23 17.58 -2.94
CA VAL A 116 15.88 18.31 -1.73
C VAL A 116 14.39 18.14 -1.38
N ALA A 117 13.51 18.24 -2.38
CA ALA A 117 12.08 18.02 -2.19
C ALA A 117 11.79 16.58 -1.70
N SER A 118 12.39 15.57 -2.32
CA SER A 118 12.21 14.16 -1.93
C SER A 118 12.70 13.86 -0.52
N ILE A 119 13.89 14.36 -0.14
CA ILE A 119 14.41 14.18 1.22
C ILE A 119 13.52 14.90 2.24
N SER A 120 13.03 16.09 1.90
CA SER A 120 12.13 16.86 2.77
C SER A 120 10.79 16.15 2.98
N VAL A 121 10.18 15.63 1.92
CA VAL A 121 8.94 14.86 1.99
C VAL A 121 9.14 13.57 2.78
N ALA A 122 10.26 12.87 2.58
CA ALA A 122 10.58 11.66 3.35
C ALA A 122 10.75 11.97 4.84
N ALA A 123 11.48 13.02 5.19
CA ALA A 123 11.68 13.44 6.58
C ALA A 123 10.36 13.84 7.25
N TRP A 124 9.51 14.61 6.54
CA TRP A 124 8.18 14.97 7.01
C TRP A 124 7.28 13.74 7.19
N ALA A 125 7.21 12.84 6.20
CA ALA A 125 6.37 11.66 6.25
C ALA A 125 6.81 10.69 7.37
N ILE A 126 8.11 10.47 7.56
CA ILE A 126 8.66 9.66 8.66
C ILE A 126 8.38 10.33 10.01
N GLY A 127 8.60 11.64 10.12
CA GLY A 127 8.34 12.39 11.35
C GLY A 127 6.86 12.36 11.75
N SER A 128 5.97 12.57 10.78
CA SER A 128 4.52 12.49 10.97
C SER A 128 4.07 11.09 11.36
N ASP A 129 4.59 10.05 10.69
CA ASP A 129 4.25 8.66 11.04
C ASP A 129 4.72 8.30 12.45
N ILE A 130 5.93 8.73 12.84
CA ILE A 130 6.44 8.57 14.20
C ILE A 130 5.56 9.31 15.21
N ALA A 131 5.17 10.55 14.95
CA ALA A 131 4.33 11.30 15.89
C ALA A 131 2.94 10.65 16.09
N HIS A 132 2.35 10.11 15.02
CA HIS A 132 1.02 9.49 15.08
C HIS A 132 1.02 8.04 15.58
N GLN A 133 2.05 7.25 15.29
CA GLN A 133 2.06 5.82 15.59
C GLN A 133 3.08 5.42 16.66
N LEU A 134 4.16 6.19 16.89
CA LEU A 134 5.18 5.87 17.91
C LEU A 134 4.74 6.21 19.33
N GLY A 135 3.79 7.14 19.50
CA GLY A 135 3.04 7.30 20.75
C GLY A 135 2.20 6.07 21.11
N ALA A 136 1.77 5.31 20.11
CA ALA A 136 1.05 4.04 20.26
C ALA A 136 1.98 2.80 20.34
N MET A 137 3.30 2.98 20.22
CA MET A 137 4.32 1.90 20.30
C MET A 137 4.89 1.66 21.70
N GLN A 138 4.51 2.43 22.71
CA GLN A 138 4.48 1.90 24.08
C GLN A 138 3.17 1.13 24.12
N MET A 139 3.18 -0.20 24.33
CA MET A 139 2.03 -1.13 24.19
C MET A 139 0.73 -0.36 23.95
N THR A 140 0.15 -0.46 22.74
CA THR A 140 -1.10 0.24 22.42
C THR A 140 -2.06 0.11 23.60
N GLU A 141 -2.97 1.05 23.82
CA GLU A 141 -3.97 0.92 24.90
C GLU A 141 -4.76 -0.41 24.83
N MET A 142 -4.64 -1.14 23.72
CA MET A 142 -5.18 -2.46 23.46
C MET A 142 -4.19 -3.63 23.65
N GLY A 143 -2.90 -3.40 23.92
CA GLY A 143 -1.89 -4.45 24.12
C GLY A 143 -1.44 -5.16 22.84
N GLU A 144 -1.28 -4.42 21.73
CA GLU A 144 -0.69 -4.94 20.50
C GLU A 144 0.80 -5.28 20.68
N PRO A 145 1.27 -6.48 20.28
CA PRO A 145 2.67 -6.83 20.39
C PRO A 145 3.52 -6.03 19.41
N LEU A 146 4.71 -5.60 19.87
CA LEU A 146 5.57 -4.71 19.11
C LEU A 146 6.21 -5.42 17.89
N ALA A 147 5.79 -5.05 16.69
CA ALA A 147 6.43 -5.39 15.41
C ALA A 147 7.52 -4.37 15.01
N MET A 148 8.47 -4.10 15.92
CA MET A 148 9.45 -3.02 15.76
C MET A 148 10.24 -3.09 14.44
N THR A 149 10.68 -4.29 14.03
CA THR A 149 11.42 -4.48 12.77
C THR A 149 10.58 -4.13 11.54
N ALA A 150 9.32 -4.55 11.50
CA ALA A 150 8.40 -4.26 10.41
C ALA A 150 8.06 -2.76 10.35
N TYR A 151 8.00 -2.09 11.51
CA TYR A 151 7.78 -0.66 11.58
C TYR A 151 8.98 0.15 11.08
N TRP A 152 10.21 -0.20 11.49
CA TRP A 152 11.41 0.43 10.94
C TRP A 152 11.51 0.22 9.43
N MET A 153 11.19 -0.98 8.95
CA MET A 153 11.18 -1.28 7.52
C MET A 153 10.10 -0.46 6.78
N LYS A 154 8.95 -0.18 7.41
CA LYS A 154 7.97 0.79 6.87
C LYS A 154 8.64 2.13 6.60
N MET A 155 9.39 2.69 7.55
CA MET A 155 10.09 3.97 7.40
C MET A 155 11.09 3.94 6.24
N VAL A 156 11.83 2.83 6.09
CA VAL A 156 12.72 2.61 4.96
C VAL A 156 11.95 2.61 3.65
N MET A 157 10.78 1.94 3.58
CA MET A 157 9.94 1.95 2.38
C MET A 157 9.43 3.35 2.03
N ILE A 158 9.11 4.20 3.02
CA ILE A 158 8.76 5.61 2.78
C ILE A 158 9.92 6.34 2.11
N TYR A 159 11.12 6.21 2.68
CA TYR A 159 12.32 6.86 2.17
C TYR A 159 12.66 6.40 0.74
N VAL A 160 12.60 5.09 0.50
CA VAL A 160 12.85 4.48 -0.82
C VAL A 160 11.85 5.03 -1.86
N ALA A 161 10.56 5.07 -1.54
CA ALA A 161 9.53 5.60 -2.46
C ALA A 161 9.81 7.07 -2.85
N CYS A 162 10.21 7.90 -1.88
CA CYS A 162 10.53 9.31 -2.14
C CYS A 162 11.76 9.49 -3.05
N ILE A 163 12.75 8.60 -2.94
CA ILE A 163 14.03 8.70 -3.70
C ILE A 163 13.95 8.10 -5.10
N CYS A 164 12.98 7.22 -5.38
CA CYS A 164 12.74 6.69 -6.71
C CYS A 164 12.65 7.79 -7.79
N VAL A 165 11.96 8.90 -7.49
CA VAL A 165 11.76 10.02 -8.42
C VAL A 165 13.07 10.75 -8.78
N PRO A 166 13.86 11.29 -7.83
CA PRO A 166 15.13 11.97 -8.15
C PRO A 166 16.15 11.02 -8.79
N LEU A 167 16.16 9.74 -8.43
CA LEU A 167 17.01 8.74 -9.09
C LEU A 167 16.68 8.60 -10.58
N LEU A 168 15.40 8.56 -10.95
CA LEU A 168 14.98 8.50 -12.36
C LEU A 168 15.39 9.75 -13.13
N ILE A 169 15.25 10.94 -12.53
CA ILE A 169 15.69 12.19 -13.17
C ILE A 169 17.21 12.21 -13.34
N HIS A 170 17.96 11.78 -12.33
CA HIS A 170 19.42 11.68 -12.40
C HIS A 170 19.87 10.70 -13.49
N TYR A 171 19.25 9.51 -13.54
CA TYR A 171 19.47 8.52 -14.59
C TYR A 171 19.20 9.10 -15.98
N TYR A 172 18.06 9.77 -16.16
CA TYR A 172 17.69 10.40 -17.42
C TYR A 172 18.74 11.43 -17.88
N VAL A 173 19.26 12.26 -16.97
CA VAL A 173 20.28 13.28 -17.30
C VAL A 173 21.62 12.66 -17.69
N ARG A 174 22.03 11.58 -17.01
CA ARG A 174 23.30 10.88 -17.27
C ARG A 174 23.27 9.99 -18.51
N SER A 175 22.08 9.55 -18.93
CA SER A 175 21.90 8.68 -20.08
C SER A 175 22.19 9.36 -21.43
N GLY A 176 22.64 8.58 -22.41
CA GLY A 176 22.94 8.98 -23.77
C GLY A 176 21.71 9.34 -24.59
N ALA A 177 21.93 9.81 -25.82
CA ALA A 177 20.85 10.29 -26.70
C ALA A 177 19.79 9.22 -27.02
N LEU A 178 20.24 7.98 -27.31
CA LEU A 178 19.36 6.86 -27.64
C LEU A 178 18.50 6.43 -26.43
N GLU A 179 19.11 6.29 -25.25
CA GLU A 179 18.37 5.94 -24.03
C GLU A 179 17.33 6.99 -23.67
N ARG A 180 17.67 8.29 -23.78
CA ARG A 180 16.71 9.39 -23.57
C ARG A 180 15.58 9.37 -24.59
N TYR A 181 15.87 9.03 -25.85
CA TYR A 181 14.85 8.90 -26.88
C TYR A 181 13.88 7.76 -26.54
N THR A 182 14.39 6.58 -26.16
CA THR A 182 13.56 5.45 -25.72
C THR A 182 12.74 5.80 -24.49
N LEU A 183 13.33 6.46 -23.48
CA LEU A 183 12.62 6.91 -22.27
C LEU A 183 11.48 7.86 -22.60
N ARG A 184 11.68 8.88 -23.44
CA ARG A 184 10.60 9.81 -23.82
C ARG A 184 9.49 9.10 -24.58
N THR A 185 9.84 8.17 -25.45
CA THR A 185 8.88 7.39 -26.24
C THR A 185 8.11 6.38 -25.36
N PHE A 186 8.67 6.00 -24.22
CA PHE A 186 8.06 5.11 -23.23
C PHE A 186 7.21 5.82 -22.17
N LEU A 187 7.72 6.92 -21.60
CA LEU A 187 7.07 7.63 -20.49
C LEU A 187 5.72 8.24 -20.88
N ALA A 188 5.60 8.79 -22.10
CA ALA A 188 4.34 9.38 -22.54
C ALA A 188 3.19 8.35 -22.62
N PRO A 189 3.36 7.19 -23.29
CA PRO A 189 2.38 6.11 -23.25
C PRO A 189 2.13 5.57 -21.83
N LEU A 190 3.15 5.45 -20.98
CA LEU A 190 2.99 4.98 -19.61
C LEU A 190 2.05 5.88 -18.81
N VAL A 191 2.31 7.19 -18.80
CA VAL A 191 1.48 8.17 -18.08
C VAL A 191 0.06 8.19 -18.66
N PHE A 192 -0.08 8.13 -19.98
CA PHE A 192 -1.39 8.07 -20.64
C PHE A 192 -2.17 6.81 -20.22
N CYS A 193 -1.56 5.64 -20.30
CA CYS A 193 -2.21 4.37 -19.92
C CYS A 193 -2.54 4.34 -18.44
N PHE A 194 -1.67 4.86 -17.58
CA PHE A 194 -1.91 4.96 -16.15
C PHE A 194 -3.12 5.85 -15.84
N VAL A 195 -3.15 7.08 -16.36
CA VAL A 195 -4.28 7.99 -16.16
C VAL A 195 -5.57 7.41 -16.74
N ALA A 196 -5.53 6.79 -17.91
CA ALA A 196 -6.70 6.18 -18.55
C ALA A 196 -7.27 5.02 -17.72
N PHE A 197 -6.42 4.09 -17.29
CA PHE A 197 -6.87 2.97 -16.46
C PHE A 197 -7.29 3.40 -15.06
N CYS A 198 -6.61 4.37 -14.44
CA CYS A 198 -7.06 4.95 -13.17
C CYS A 198 -8.44 5.60 -13.31
N SER A 199 -8.67 6.36 -14.39
CA SER A 199 -9.97 6.97 -14.65
C SER A 199 -11.05 5.92 -14.87
N LEU A 200 -10.76 4.89 -15.66
CA LEU A 200 -11.68 3.77 -15.89
C LEU A 200 -12.02 3.05 -14.58
N TRP A 201 -11.01 2.79 -13.74
CA TRP A 201 -11.17 2.14 -12.44
C TRP A 201 -12.08 2.98 -11.52
N ILE A 202 -11.81 4.29 -11.40
CA ILE A 202 -12.63 5.21 -10.59
C ILE A 202 -14.06 5.29 -11.11
N ILE A 203 -14.26 5.34 -12.43
CA ILE A 203 -15.60 5.38 -13.02
C ILE A 203 -16.37 4.09 -12.72
N MET A 204 -15.72 2.93 -12.86
CA MET A 204 -16.35 1.65 -12.52
C MET A 204 -16.75 1.63 -11.04
N ASP A 205 -15.82 1.95 -10.14
CA ASP A 205 -16.08 1.97 -8.70
C ASP A 205 -17.20 2.94 -8.32
N LEU A 206 -17.24 4.11 -8.97
CA LEU A 206 -18.28 5.12 -8.76
C LEU A 206 -19.64 4.64 -9.27
N LEU A 207 -19.69 3.93 -10.40
CA LEU A 207 -20.94 3.39 -10.94
C LEU A 207 -21.48 2.26 -10.08
N ASP A 208 -20.61 1.36 -9.63
CA ASP A 208 -20.99 0.23 -8.77
C ASP A 208 -21.54 0.70 -7.43
N ASN A 209 -21.01 1.81 -6.90
CA ASN A 209 -21.36 2.35 -5.58
C ASN A 209 -22.19 3.65 -5.63
N LEU A 210 -22.75 3.98 -6.81
CA LEU A 210 -23.41 5.27 -7.03
C LEU A 210 -24.61 5.46 -6.10
N LYS A 211 -25.34 4.36 -5.86
CA LYS A 211 -26.56 4.35 -5.06
C LYS A 211 -26.27 4.66 -3.59
N GLU A 212 -25.21 4.08 -3.03
CA GLU A 212 -24.78 4.27 -1.65
C GLU A 212 -24.37 5.73 -1.41
N PHE A 213 -23.67 6.35 -2.37
CA PHE A 213 -23.30 7.77 -2.28
C PHE A 213 -24.50 8.71 -2.39
N GLN A 214 -25.48 8.37 -3.25
CA GLN A 214 -26.72 9.12 -3.41
C GLN A 214 -27.60 9.02 -2.16
N ASP A 215 -27.79 7.81 -1.62
CA ASP A 215 -28.60 7.54 -0.43
C ASP A 215 -28.01 8.24 0.81
N ALA A 216 -26.68 8.27 0.93
CA ALA A 216 -25.99 8.95 2.03
C ALA A 216 -25.94 10.49 1.90
N LYS A 217 -26.50 11.06 0.82
CA LYS A 217 -26.45 12.51 0.50
C LYS A 217 -25.02 13.08 0.59
N SER A 218 -24.03 12.32 0.14
CA SER A 218 -22.63 12.72 0.22
C SER A 218 -22.34 13.86 -0.77
N GLY A 219 -21.90 15.02 -0.27
CA GLY A 219 -21.49 16.13 -1.14
C GLY A 219 -20.30 15.74 -2.03
N PRO A 220 -20.15 16.32 -3.24
CA PRO A 220 -19.13 15.93 -4.22
C PRO A 220 -17.70 16.05 -3.68
N GLY A 221 -17.43 17.02 -2.79
CA GLY A 221 -16.12 17.15 -2.13
C GLY A 221 -15.73 15.95 -1.26
N ARG A 222 -16.70 15.27 -0.63
CA ARG A 222 -16.45 14.06 0.17
C ARG A 222 -16.08 12.88 -0.73
N VAL A 223 -16.76 12.76 -1.88
CA VAL A 223 -16.46 11.75 -2.90
C VAL A 223 -15.05 11.94 -3.45
N VAL A 224 -14.65 13.17 -3.77
CA VAL A 224 -13.29 13.48 -4.23
C VAL A 224 -12.26 13.12 -3.16
N LYS A 225 -12.47 13.51 -1.89
CA LYS A 225 -11.56 13.16 -0.79
C LYS A 225 -11.45 11.64 -0.58
N PHE A 226 -12.55 10.91 -0.75
CA PHE A 226 -12.59 9.46 -0.68
C PHE A 226 -11.71 8.81 -1.77
N TYR A 227 -11.87 9.23 -3.04
CA TYR A 227 -11.04 8.70 -4.13
C TYR A 227 -9.56 9.07 -3.97
N PHE A 228 -9.25 10.26 -3.42
CA PHE A 228 -7.88 10.61 -3.06
C PHE A 228 -7.28 9.68 -1.98
N SER A 229 -8.07 9.21 -1.00
CA SER A 229 -7.57 8.30 0.03
C SER A 229 -7.24 6.89 -0.48
N ILE A 230 -7.82 6.48 -1.61
CA ILE A 230 -7.62 5.14 -2.18
C ILE A 230 -6.59 5.09 -3.32
N VAL A 231 -5.97 6.22 -3.66
CA VAL A 231 -4.93 6.31 -4.71
C VAL A 231 -3.79 5.28 -4.54
N PRO A 232 -3.26 5.01 -3.33
CA PRO A 232 -2.20 4.01 -3.17
C PRO A 232 -2.63 2.60 -3.60
N PHE A 233 -3.89 2.25 -3.35
CA PHE A 233 -4.47 0.98 -3.79
C PHE A 233 -4.63 0.93 -5.31
N ILE A 234 -5.23 1.96 -5.91
CA ILE A 234 -5.39 2.07 -7.37
C ILE A 234 -4.03 1.98 -8.06
N PHE A 235 -3.01 2.65 -7.52
CA PHE A 235 -1.65 2.63 -8.07
C PHE A 235 -1.09 1.20 -8.17
N VAL A 236 -1.16 0.41 -7.09
CA VAL A 236 -0.65 -0.97 -7.08
C VAL A 236 -1.44 -1.87 -8.03
N SER A 237 -2.76 -1.69 -8.10
CA SER A 237 -3.66 -2.52 -8.91
C SER A 237 -3.59 -2.23 -10.41
N VAL A 238 -3.47 -0.95 -10.79
CA VAL A 238 -3.54 -0.50 -12.19
C VAL A 238 -2.18 -0.52 -12.89
N MET A 239 -1.10 -0.26 -12.14
CA MET A 239 0.23 -0.09 -12.72
C MET A 239 0.74 -1.26 -13.59
N PRO A 240 0.54 -2.54 -13.24
CA PRO A 240 1.00 -3.65 -14.09
C PRO A 240 0.37 -3.65 -15.49
N ALA A 241 -0.91 -3.30 -15.58
CA ALA A 241 -1.63 -3.19 -16.86
C ALA A 241 -1.12 -2.01 -17.70
N SER A 242 -0.91 -0.86 -17.06
CA SER A 242 -0.37 0.34 -17.70
C SER A 242 1.03 0.12 -18.24
N LEU A 243 1.91 -0.54 -17.47
CA LEU A 243 3.27 -0.87 -17.90
C LEU A 243 3.28 -1.84 -19.08
N LEU A 244 2.49 -2.91 -19.03
CA LEU A 244 2.38 -3.87 -20.12
C LEU A 244 2.02 -3.16 -21.44
N LEU A 245 0.97 -2.34 -21.42
CA LEU A 245 0.50 -1.66 -22.62
C LEU A 245 1.49 -0.59 -23.11
N ALA A 246 2.13 0.13 -22.18
CA ALA A 246 3.14 1.13 -22.53
C ALA A 246 4.38 0.49 -23.19
N VAL A 247 4.89 -0.62 -22.64
CA VAL A 247 6.02 -1.35 -23.22
C VAL A 247 5.66 -1.84 -24.63
N LEU A 248 4.49 -2.46 -24.79
CA LEU A 248 4.03 -2.94 -26.09
C LEU A 248 3.88 -1.82 -27.10
N TYR A 249 3.22 -0.73 -26.71
CA TYR A 249 3.01 0.41 -27.59
C TYR A 249 4.33 1.00 -28.05
N THR A 250 5.26 1.27 -27.13
CA THR A 250 6.56 1.87 -27.44
C THR A 250 7.38 0.98 -28.37
N LEU A 251 7.52 -0.30 -28.04
CA LEU A 251 8.30 -1.22 -28.87
C LEU A 251 7.64 -1.46 -30.22
N THR A 252 6.32 -1.60 -30.26
CA THR A 252 5.58 -1.75 -31.54
C THR A 252 5.75 -0.51 -32.41
N LYS A 253 5.68 0.69 -31.83
CA LYS A 253 5.87 1.96 -32.54
C LYS A 253 7.27 2.04 -33.14
N MET A 254 8.31 1.81 -32.33
CA MET A 254 9.71 1.83 -32.79
C MET A 254 9.98 0.73 -33.82
N SER A 255 9.38 -0.45 -33.66
CA SER A 255 9.51 -1.56 -34.61
C SER A 255 8.88 -1.25 -35.96
N ARG A 256 7.68 -0.65 -35.98
CA ARG A 256 6.98 -0.24 -37.21
C ARG A 256 7.70 0.89 -37.96
N ALA A 257 8.38 1.77 -37.22
CA ALA A 257 9.22 2.82 -37.78
C ALA A 257 10.62 2.31 -38.22
N ASN A 258 10.90 1.00 -38.11
CA ASN A 258 12.20 0.37 -38.36
C ASN A 258 13.35 0.94 -37.49
N GLU A 259 13.03 1.65 -36.39
CA GLU A 259 14.03 2.25 -35.49
C GLU A 259 14.79 1.16 -34.73
N ILE A 260 14.11 0.10 -34.30
CA ILE A 260 14.76 -1.03 -33.62
C ILE A 260 15.77 -1.71 -34.56
N VAL A 261 15.38 -1.98 -35.80
CA VAL A 261 16.27 -2.59 -36.80
C VAL A 261 17.48 -1.69 -37.07
N ALA A 262 17.28 -0.38 -37.20
CA ALA A 262 18.37 0.58 -37.37
C ALA A 262 19.34 0.59 -36.17
N MET A 263 18.83 0.56 -34.93
CA MET A 263 19.66 0.49 -33.72
C MET A 263 20.46 -0.82 -33.65
N LEU A 264 19.84 -1.96 -33.99
CA LEU A 264 20.53 -3.26 -34.03
C LEU A 264 21.63 -3.28 -35.10
N SER A 265 21.37 -2.73 -36.30
CA SER A 265 22.37 -2.60 -37.37
C SER A 265 23.54 -1.68 -37.00
N ALA A 266 23.33 -0.72 -36.11
CA ALA A 266 24.39 0.13 -35.54
C ALA A 266 25.21 -0.58 -34.42
N GLY A 267 25.02 -1.88 -34.22
CA GLY A 267 25.75 -2.69 -33.25
C GLY A 267 25.19 -2.66 -31.82
N ARG A 268 24.01 -2.08 -31.60
CA ARG A 268 23.36 -2.12 -30.28
C ARG A 268 22.69 -3.46 -30.05
N SER A 269 22.79 -3.99 -28.83
CA SER A 269 22.08 -5.21 -28.47
C SER A 269 20.62 -4.91 -28.08
N VAL A 270 19.75 -5.92 -28.18
CA VAL A 270 18.34 -5.81 -27.71
C VAL A 270 18.28 -5.38 -26.24
N MET A 271 19.22 -5.84 -25.40
CA MET A 271 19.25 -5.47 -23.98
C MET A 271 19.57 -3.99 -23.78
N GLN A 272 20.47 -3.41 -24.58
CA GLN A 272 20.79 -1.99 -24.48
C GLN A 272 19.60 -1.11 -24.90
N ILE A 273 18.80 -1.55 -25.87
CA ILE A 273 17.58 -0.85 -26.28
C ILE A 273 16.53 -0.89 -25.16
N LEU A 274 16.40 -2.03 -24.47
CA LEU A 274 15.40 -2.24 -23.41
C LEU A 274 15.80 -1.76 -22.02
N GLN A 275 17.11 -1.61 -21.75
CA GLN A 275 17.64 -1.15 -20.46
C GLN A 275 16.90 0.09 -19.89
N PRO A 276 16.71 1.20 -20.65
CA PRO A 276 15.96 2.35 -20.13
C PRO A 276 14.53 2.02 -19.69
N ILE A 277 13.85 1.10 -20.39
CA ILE A 277 12.50 0.65 -20.02
C ILE A 277 12.56 -0.15 -18.71
N PHE A 278 13.48 -1.10 -18.60
CA PHE A 278 13.62 -1.94 -17.39
C PHE A 278 13.99 -1.13 -16.15
N VAL A 279 14.82 -0.09 -16.27
CA VAL A 279 15.14 0.82 -15.14
C VAL A 279 13.87 1.49 -14.60
N VAL A 280 12.98 1.97 -15.50
CA VAL A 280 11.70 2.55 -15.08
C VAL A 280 10.80 1.50 -14.47
N VAL A 281 10.70 0.31 -15.06
CA VAL A 281 9.89 -0.81 -14.56
C VAL A 281 10.32 -1.23 -13.15
N ILE A 282 11.62 -1.39 -12.90
CA ILE A 282 12.15 -1.75 -11.56
C ILE A 282 11.84 -0.64 -10.56
N THR A 283 11.98 0.62 -10.97
CA THR A 283 11.67 1.76 -10.11
C THR A 283 10.19 1.77 -9.73
N VAL A 284 9.30 1.57 -10.72
CA VAL A 284 7.86 1.51 -10.50
C VAL A 284 7.49 0.29 -9.63
N ALA A 285 8.09 -0.87 -9.85
CA ALA A 285 7.90 -2.05 -9.00
C ALA A 285 8.33 -1.77 -7.55
N THR A 286 9.43 -1.04 -7.35
CA THR A 286 9.90 -0.62 -6.03
C THR A 286 8.93 0.35 -5.36
N MET A 287 8.38 1.31 -6.11
CA MET A 287 7.33 2.21 -5.61
C MET A 287 6.05 1.43 -5.27
N SER A 288 5.65 0.45 -6.09
CA SER A 288 4.52 -0.43 -5.82
C SER A 288 4.77 -1.29 -4.59
N LEU A 289 6.01 -1.73 -4.33
CA LEU A 289 6.37 -2.44 -3.10
C LEU A 289 6.21 -1.56 -1.87
N ALA A 290 6.72 -0.32 -1.92
CA ALA A 290 6.54 0.62 -0.82
C ALA A 290 5.06 0.94 -0.57
N ALA A 291 4.26 1.13 -1.63
CA ALA A 291 2.81 1.32 -1.55
C ALA A 291 2.11 0.09 -0.93
N ASN A 292 2.42 -1.11 -1.42
CA ASN A 292 1.79 -2.36 -0.98
C ASN A 292 2.21 -2.81 0.43
N TYR A 293 3.35 -2.32 0.93
CA TYR A 293 3.84 -2.65 2.26
C TYR A 293 2.86 -2.24 3.38
N HIS A 294 2.19 -1.08 3.25
CA HIS A 294 1.27 -0.58 4.28
C HIS A 294 0.13 0.28 3.74
N TRP A 295 0.39 1.20 2.80
CA TRP A 295 -0.62 2.18 2.38
C TRP A 295 -1.72 1.61 1.50
N ALA A 296 -1.39 0.77 0.52
CA ALA A 296 -2.38 0.17 -0.37
C ALA A 296 -3.40 -0.72 0.37
N PRO A 297 -3.00 -1.66 1.25
CA PRO A 297 -3.98 -2.45 2.00
C PRO A 297 -4.83 -1.61 2.95
N ARG A 298 -4.22 -0.62 3.62
CA ARG A 298 -4.97 0.28 4.50
C ARG A 298 -5.95 1.17 3.74
N ALA A 299 -5.56 1.63 2.55
CA ALA A 299 -6.45 2.35 1.65
C ALA A 299 -7.66 1.49 1.25
N GLU A 300 -7.44 0.21 0.95
CA GLU A 300 -8.53 -0.71 0.62
C GLU A 300 -9.42 -1.03 1.83
N GLY A 301 -8.83 -1.24 3.02
CA GLY A 301 -9.60 -1.40 4.26
C GLY A 301 -10.45 -0.17 4.60
N ASN A 302 -9.90 1.04 4.39
CA ASN A 302 -10.62 2.29 4.57
C ASN A 302 -11.76 2.44 3.55
N ARG A 303 -11.53 2.03 2.29
CA ARG A 303 -12.57 1.99 1.25
C ARG A 303 -13.75 1.17 1.73
N GLU A 304 -13.50 -0.07 2.11
CA GLU A 304 -14.47 -1.02 2.58
C GLU A 304 -15.20 -0.57 3.86
N ALA A 305 -14.47 -0.02 4.83
CA ALA A 305 -15.06 0.51 6.05
C ALA A 305 -16.02 1.67 5.77
N VAL A 306 -15.64 2.60 4.89
CA VAL A 306 -16.50 3.72 4.47
C VAL A 306 -17.71 3.20 3.69
N MET A 307 -17.53 2.25 2.77
CA MET A 307 -18.64 1.71 1.98
C MET A 307 -19.66 0.98 2.87
N ARG A 308 -19.22 0.18 3.84
CA ARG A 308 -20.10 -0.47 4.82
C ARG A 308 -20.84 0.56 5.68
N ALA A 309 -20.17 1.63 6.08
CA ALA A 309 -20.79 2.71 6.85
C ALA A 309 -21.87 3.47 6.05
N LEU A 310 -21.75 3.54 4.72
CA LEU A 310 -22.74 4.16 3.84
C LEU A 310 -23.92 3.22 3.52
N GLY A 311 -23.64 1.92 3.33
CA GLY A 311 -24.65 0.90 2.99
C GLY A 311 -25.49 0.43 4.18
N ALA A 312 -24.94 0.47 5.40
CA ALA A 312 -25.69 0.16 6.61
C ALA A 312 -26.72 1.27 6.90
N LYS A 313 -27.95 1.07 6.44
CA LYS A 313 -29.15 1.81 6.92
C LYS A 313 -29.42 1.49 8.39
N GLN A 314 -28.51 1.84 9.30
CA GLN A 314 -28.82 1.99 10.72
C GLN A 314 -27.65 2.70 11.41
N LYS A 315 -27.95 3.87 11.95
CA LYS A 315 -27.08 4.61 12.88
C LYS A 315 -26.74 3.82 14.17
N ASP A 316 -27.26 2.60 14.33
CA ASP A 316 -27.20 1.84 15.58
C ASP A 316 -26.52 0.45 15.48
N SER A 317 -25.99 0.02 14.33
CA SER A 317 -25.47 -1.36 14.17
C SER A 317 -23.96 -1.51 13.95
N ILE A 318 -23.19 -0.42 13.90
CA ILE A 318 -21.71 -0.51 13.85
C ILE A 318 -21.11 -0.65 15.27
N MET A 319 -21.92 -0.50 16.33
CA MET A 319 -21.49 -0.54 17.74
C MET A 319 -21.80 -1.83 18.52
N ALA A 320 -22.26 -2.88 17.84
CA ALA A 320 -22.66 -4.15 18.48
C ALA A 320 -22.07 -5.38 17.76
N SER A 321 -20.79 -5.36 17.40
CA SER A 321 -20.10 -6.63 17.18
C SER A 321 -19.79 -7.22 18.55
N SER A 322 -20.70 -8.04 19.08
CA SER A 322 -20.38 -8.83 20.26
C SER A 322 -19.19 -9.71 19.90
N VAL A 323 -18.02 -9.47 20.51
CA VAL A 323 -16.83 -10.28 20.24
C VAL A 323 -16.90 -11.49 21.14
N LEU A 324 -17.08 -12.65 20.52
CA LEU A 324 -16.84 -13.94 21.16
C LEU A 324 -15.41 -14.35 20.83
N HIS A 325 -14.54 -14.30 21.82
CA HIS A 325 -13.16 -14.77 21.71
C HIS A 325 -13.00 -16.03 22.55
N ARG A 326 -12.41 -17.09 21.98
CA ARG A 326 -12.02 -18.29 22.72
C ARG A 326 -10.52 -18.43 22.61
N ASP A 327 -9.83 -18.37 23.75
CA ASP A 327 -8.41 -18.66 23.83
C ASP A 327 -8.22 -20.18 23.68
N PRO A 328 -7.48 -20.65 22.65
CA PRO A 328 -7.23 -22.07 22.44
C PRO A 328 -6.32 -22.73 23.49
N VAL A 329 -5.64 -21.95 24.34
CA VAL A 329 -4.65 -22.46 25.32
C VAL A 329 -5.22 -22.53 26.72
N THR A 330 -5.95 -21.49 27.12
CA THR A 330 -6.55 -21.39 28.46
C THR A 330 -8.01 -21.88 28.46
N ASP A 331 -8.55 -22.22 27.28
CA ASP A 331 -9.96 -22.55 27.03
C ASP A 331 -10.93 -21.48 27.58
N ARG A 332 -10.44 -20.26 27.77
CA ARG A 332 -11.23 -19.12 28.23
C ARG A 332 -12.05 -18.56 27.09
N VAL A 333 -13.33 -18.35 27.35
CA VAL A 333 -14.28 -17.73 26.42
C VAL A 333 -14.65 -16.35 26.93
N TRP A 334 -14.22 -15.34 26.20
CA TRP A 334 -14.57 -13.95 26.39
C TRP A 334 -15.76 -13.58 25.51
N TYR A 335 -16.73 -12.94 26.11
CA TYR A 335 -17.85 -12.31 25.42
C TYR A 335 -17.86 -10.84 25.80
N VAL A 336 -17.69 -9.96 24.82
CA VAL A 336 -17.71 -8.51 25.00
C VAL A 336 -18.85 -7.93 24.19
N SER A 337 -19.80 -7.26 24.86
CA SER A 337 -21.05 -6.79 24.24
C SER A 337 -20.85 -5.55 23.38
N SER A 338 -20.03 -4.59 23.85
CA SER A 338 -19.70 -3.39 23.08
C SER A 338 -18.24 -3.00 23.29
N LEU A 339 -17.58 -2.69 22.17
CA LEU A 339 -16.19 -2.26 22.10
C LEU A 339 -16.15 -0.82 21.59
N PRO A 340 -15.54 0.11 22.36
CA PRO A 340 -15.32 1.45 21.86
C PRO A 340 -14.27 1.47 20.74
N PHE A 341 -14.34 2.46 19.83
CA PHE A 341 -13.39 2.62 18.72
C PHE A 341 -11.96 2.93 19.21
N SER A 342 -11.83 3.39 20.45
CA SER A 342 -10.59 3.70 21.14
C SER A 342 -10.74 3.31 22.60
N LEU A 343 -9.82 2.51 23.15
CA LEU A 343 -9.79 2.19 24.60
C LEU A 343 -9.29 3.36 25.47
N ARG A 344 -9.02 4.51 24.86
CA ARG A 344 -8.52 5.73 25.52
C ARG A 344 -9.50 6.26 26.55
N GLY A 345 -9.36 5.79 27.78
CA GLY A 345 -10.23 6.14 28.90
C GLY A 345 -11.64 5.53 28.82
N GLU A 346 -11.92 4.70 27.83
CA GLU A 346 -13.20 4.00 27.68
C GLU A 346 -13.04 2.52 28.04
N SER A 347 -13.93 2.02 28.90
CA SER A 347 -13.97 0.63 29.31
C SER A 347 -14.77 -0.22 28.31
N LEU A 348 -14.36 -1.49 28.17
CA LEU A 348 -15.18 -2.52 27.52
C LEU A 348 -16.50 -2.62 28.25
N ARG A 349 -17.62 -2.79 27.54
CA ARG A 349 -18.94 -2.92 28.17
C ARG A 349 -19.55 -4.30 27.99
N GLY A 350 -20.21 -4.78 29.04
CA GLY A 350 -20.87 -6.07 29.10
C GLY A 350 -19.91 -7.21 28.82
N VAL A 351 -18.92 -7.38 29.71
CA VAL A 351 -17.85 -8.37 29.59
C VAL A 351 -18.23 -9.61 30.39
N GLN A 352 -18.18 -10.77 29.75
CA GLN A 352 -18.32 -12.07 30.39
C GLN A 352 -17.09 -12.90 30.04
N VAL A 353 -16.38 -13.40 31.05
CA VAL A 353 -15.23 -14.31 30.88
C VAL A 353 -15.64 -15.65 31.45
N ARG A 354 -15.59 -16.73 30.66
CA ARG A 354 -15.85 -18.10 31.11
C ARG A 354 -14.57 -18.90 31.05
N GLU A 355 -14.18 -19.48 32.17
CA GLU A 355 -13.06 -20.39 32.29
C GLU A 355 -13.61 -21.82 32.36
N MET A 356 -13.07 -22.69 31.51
CA MET A 356 -13.48 -24.09 31.40
C MET A 356 -12.51 -24.97 32.20
N ASP A 357 -13.01 -26.04 32.80
CA ASP A 357 -12.19 -27.10 33.40
C ASP A 357 -11.54 -27.98 32.32
N LYS A 358 -10.60 -28.84 32.71
CA LYS A 358 -9.91 -29.81 31.84
C LYS A 358 -10.87 -30.76 31.10
N ASP A 359 -12.07 -30.98 31.66
CA ASP A 359 -13.13 -31.78 31.05
C ASP A 359 -14.03 -30.97 30.09
N GLY A 360 -13.72 -29.69 29.84
CA GLY A 360 -14.48 -28.80 28.95
C GLY A 360 -15.81 -28.30 29.53
N LYS A 361 -16.02 -28.44 30.84
CA LYS A 361 -17.19 -27.89 31.55
C LYS A 361 -16.89 -26.49 32.10
N VAL A 362 -17.91 -25.66 32.26
CA VAL A 362 -17.73 -24.31 32.83
C VAL A 362 -17.38 -24.46 34.32
N ALA A 363 -16.24 -23.90 34.74
CA ALA A 363 -15.80 -23.93 36.14
C ALA A 363 -15.97 -22.57 36.82
N HIS A 364 -15.67 -21.49 36.11
CA HIS A 364 -15.65 -20.15 36.67
C HIS A 364 -16.11 -19.14 35.62
N VAL A 365 -17.00 -18.21 36.00
CA VAL A 365 -17.50 -17.17 35.12
C VAL A 365 -17.46 -15.82 35.81
N ILE A 366 -16.78 -14.87 35.18
CA ILE A 366 -16.74 -13.47 35.59
C ILE A 366 -17.77 -12.72 34.75
N HIS A 367 -18.71 -12.05 35.40
CA HIS A 367 -19.66 -11.13 34.77
C HIS A 367 -19.35 -9.71 35.23
N ALA A 368 -19.13 -8.78 34.30
CA ALA A 368 -18.84 -7.39 34.60
C ALA A 368 -19.56 -6.45 33.64
N ASP A 369 -20.11 -5.36 34.17
CA ASP A 369 -20.72 -4.31 33.34
C ASP A 369 -19.66 -3.55 32.56
N SER A 370 -18.46 -3.37 33.13
CA SER A 370 -17.33 -2.86 32.36
C SER A 370 -15.96 -3.43 32.74
N ALA A 371 -15.01 -3.39 31.80
CA ALA A 371 -13.64 -3.85 32.02
C ALA A 371 -12.61 -2.89 31.43
N MET A 372 -11.51 -2.67 32.14
CA MET A 372 -10.40 -1.85 31.70
C MET A 372 -9.10 -2.66 31.75
N TRP A 373 -8.30 -2.52 30.70
CA TRP A 373 -6.99 -3.17 30.60
C TRP A 373 -5.89 -2.16 30.85
N TRP A 374 -4.87 -2.56 31.61
CA TRP A 374 -3.67 -1.76 31.88
C TRP A 374 -2.41 -2.42 31.30
N PRO A 375 -1.48 -1.62 30.74
CA PRO A 375 -0.19 -2.11 30.28
C PRO A 375 0.54 -2.87 31.39
N GLY A 376 0.91 -4.12 31.13
CA GLY A 376 1.47 -5.05 32.14
C GLY A 376 0.60 -6.27 32.45
N GLY A 377 -0.54 -6.42 31.77
CA GLY A 377 -1.40 -7.61 31.88
C GLY A 377 -2.36 -7.58 33.08
N LEU A 378 -2.69 -6.37 33.57
CA LEU A 378 -3.66 -6.17 34.63
C LEU A 378 -5.03 -5.86 34.02
N TRP A 379 -6.02 -6.69 34.34
CA TRP A 379 -7.42 -6.43 34.03
C TRP A 379 -8.14 -5.95 35.30
N ARG A 380 -8.89 -4.86 35.17
CA ARG A 380 -9.80 -4.39 36.22
C ARG A 380 -11.22 -4.42 35.70
N PHE A 381 -12.05 -5.26 36.33
CA PHE A 381 -13.48 -5.37 36.05
C PHE A 381 -14.25 -4.52 37.04
N TYR A 382 -15.31 -3.86 36.60
CA TYR A 382 -16.16 -3.00 37.43
C TYR A 382 -17.60 -3.50 37.42
N ASP A 383 -18.25 -3.36 38.58
CA ASP A 383 -19.67 -3.61 38.80
C ASP A 383 -20.11 -4.99 38.26
N GLY A 384 -19.80 -6.03 39.03
CA GLY A 384 -19.93 -7.40 38.56
C GLY A 384 -19.87 -8.46 39.64
N LYS A 385 -19.83 -9.72 39.21
CA LYS A 385 -19.84 -10.90 40.07
C LYS A 385 -19.06 -12.06 39.45
N GLU A 386 -18.41 -12.83 40.31
CA GLU A 386 -17.82 -14.13 39.99
C GLU A 386 -18.84 -15.23 40.30
N VAL A 387 -18.99 -16.19 39.40
CA VAL A 387 -19.86 -17.36 39.56
C VAL A 387 -19.03 -18.62 39.37
N PHE A 388 -18.91 -19.42 40.43
CA PHE A 388 -18.22 -20.70 40.40
C PHE A 388 -19.22 -21.82 40.16
N TYR A 389 -18.90 -22.72 39.24
CA TYR A 389 -19.73 -23.84 38.84
C TYR A 389 -19.14 -25.16 39.30
N ALA A 390 -20.01 -26.09 39.69
CA ALA A 390 -19.68 -27.49 39.90
C ALA A 390 -20.81 -28.34 39.28
N ASP A 391 -20.45 -29.30 38.43
CA ASP A 391 -21.43 -30.13 37.70
C ASP A 391 -22.51 -29.32 36.96
N ASP A 392 -22.09 -28.28 36.22
CA ASP A 392 -22.95 -27.36 35.44
C ASP A 392 -24.02 -26.60 36.26
N LYS A 393 -23.89 -26.58 37.59
CA LYS A 393 -24.72 -25.76 38.49
C LYS A 393 -23.91 -24.69 39.20
N PRO A 394 -24.46 -23.48 39.38
CA PRO A 394 -23.79 -22.42 40.13
C PRO A 394 -23.70 -22.83 41.61
N LYS A 395 -22.47 -23.04 42.08
CA LYS A 395 -22.16 -23.43 43.46
C LYS A 395 -22.02 -22.21 44.36
N GLU A 396 -21.41 -21.16 43.86
CA GLU A 396 -21.10 -19.96 44.63
C GLU A 396 -21.15 -18.72 43.74
N ILE A 397 -21.80 -17.65 44.23
CA ILE A 397 -21.86 -16.35 43.54
C ILE A 397 -21.22 -15.32 44.48
N LYS A 398 -20.09 -14.75 44.07
CA LYS A 398 -19.38 -13.70 44.82
C LYS A 398 -19.52 -12.37 44.10
N PRO A 399 -20.16 -11.35 44.68
CA PRO A 399 -20.07 -9.99 44.14
C PRO A 399 -18.61 -9.50 44.25
N PHE A 400 -18.21 -8.60 43.35
CA PHE A 400 -16.86 -8.02 43.40
C PHE A 400 -16.62 -7.27 44.72
N PRO A 401 -15.38 -7.29 45.25
CA PRO A 401 -15.05 -6.54 46.45
C PRO A 401 -15.25 -5.04 46.23
N THR A 402 -15.74 -4.36 47.27
CA THR A 402 -15.93 -2.91 47.24
C THR A 402 -14.65 -2.22 47.68
N ASP A 403 -14.08 -1.39 46.82
CA ASP A 403 -12.92 -0.55 47.12
C ASP A 403 -13.25 0.50 48.19
N ALA A 404 -12.22 1.11 48.79
CA ALA A 404 -12.35 2.15 49.82
C ALA A 404 -13.17 3.39 49.38
N GLU A 405 -13.39 3.54 48.07
CA GLU A 405 -14.17 4.62 47.44
C GLU A 405 -15.61 4.19 47.10
N GLY A 406 -16.05 3.01 47.55
CA GLY A 406 -17.40 2.49 47.32
C GLY A 406 -17.63 1.88 45.92
N ARG A 407 -16.58 1.70 45.13
CA ARG A 407 -16.66 1.11 43.77
C ARG A 407 -16.45 -0.40 43.83
N GLN A 408 -17.31 -1.18 43.18
CA GLN A 408 -17.12 -2.63 43.08
C GLN A 408 -16.11 -2.92 41.97
N SER A 409 -14.93 -3.44 42.32
CA SER A 409 -13.91 -3.76 41.33
C SER A 409 -13.19 -5.08 41.61
N LEU A 410 -12.87 -5.81 40.56
CA LEU A 410 -12.05 -7.03 40.62
C LEU A 410 -10.79 -6.81 39.81
N GLU A 411 -9.64 -6.86 40.48
CA GLU A 411 -8.33 -6.84 39.83
C GLU A 411 -7.83 -8.26 39.58
N VAL A 412 -7.70 -8.62 38.31
CA VAL A 412 -7.15 -9.90 37.90
C VAL A 412 -5.77 -9.69 37.29
N LYS A 413 -4.76 -10.27 37.93
CA LYS A 413 -3.40 -10.40 37.41
C LYS A 413 -3.28 -11.81 36.81
N ASN A 414 -2.54 -11.98 35.71
CA ASN A 414 -2.27 -13.25 34.98
C ASN A 414 -3.21 -13.58 33.80
N PHE A 415 -3.93 -12.60 33.26
CA PHE A 415 -4.57 -12.78 31.94
C PHE A 415 -3.56 -12.39 30.86
N GLU A 416 -3.19 -13.34 29.99
CA GLU A 416 -2.27 -13.13 28.87
C GLU A 416 -2.99 -12.44 27.69
N GLU A 417 -4.32 -12.50 27.68
CA GLU A 417 -5.19 -11.94 26.65
C GLU A 417 -5.19 -10.41 26.73
N THR A 418 -4.86 -9.80 25.61
CA THR A 418 -4.94 -8.35 25.44
C THR A 418 -6.21 -7.98 24.65
N PRO A 419 -6.77 -6.78 24.87
CA PRO A 419 -7.89 -6.30 24.06
C PRO A 419 -7.65 -6.41 22.54
N TRP A 420 -6.42 -6.12 22.11
CA TRP A 420 -5.96 -6.24 20.73
C TRP A 420 -5.98 -7.69 20.27
N GLY A 421 -5.45 -8.62 21.08
CA GLY A 421 -5.51 -10.06 20.80
C GLY A 421 -6.94 -10.48 20.47
N MET A 422 -7.90 -10.12 21.32
CA MET A 422 -9.32 -10.43 21.11
C MET A 422 -9.91 -9.78 19.86
N MET A 423 -9.70 -8.47 19.66
CA MET A 423 -10.25 -7.74 18.52
C MET A 423 -9.63 -8.15 17.18
N SER A 424 -8.36 -8.55 17.21
CA SER A 424 -7.61 -8.84 16.00
C SER A 424 -8.12 -10.08 15.26
N TYR A 425 -8.87 -10.97 15.92
CA TYR A 425 -9.59 -12.08 15.29
C TYR A 425 -10.66 -11.63 14.28
N ALA A 426 -11.23 -10.42 14.44
CA ALA A 426 -12.19 -9.87 13.49
C ALA A 426 -11.51 -9.22 12.27
N LEU A 427 -10.19 -9.01 12.33
CA LEU A 427 -9.46 -8.34 11.27
C LEU A 427 -9.18 -9.29 10.11
N GLN A 428 -9.33 -8.77 8.89
CA GLN A 428 -9.09 -9.54 7.66
C GLN A 428 -7.68 -9.24 7.11
N PRO A 429 -6.91 -10.28 6.74
CA PRO A 429 -5.54 -10.11 6.26
C PRO A 429 -5.45 -9.32 4.94
N ASP A 430 -6.51 -9.31 4.13
CA ASP A 430 -6.62 -8.57 2.88
C ASP A 430 -6.39 -7.05 3.05
N TYR A 431 -6.79 -6.49 4.19
CA TYR A 431 -6.68 -5.05 4.49
C TYR A 431 -5.52 -4.67 5.41
N MET A 432 -4.69 -5.64 5.80
CA MET A 432 -3.55 -5.39 6.68
C MET A 432 -2.25 -5.11 5.92
N GLY A 433 -1.49 -4.12 6.39
CA GLY A 433 -0.10 -3.94 6.00
C GLY A 433 0.82 -4.98 6.65
N VAL A 434 2.09 -4.98 6.25
CA VAL A 434 3.11 -5.88 6.80
C VAL A 434 3.29 -5.69 8.31
N PRO A 435 3.36 -4.46 8.87
CA PRO A 435 3.47 -4.28 10.32
C PRO A 435 2.30 -4.94 11.07
N GLU A 436 1.07 -4.71 10.61
CA GLU A 436 -0.13 -5.26 11.25
C GLU A 436 -0.19 -6.79 11.16
N ILE A 437 0.20 -7.38 10.01
CA ILE A 437 0.27 -8.84 9.86
C ILE A 437 1.33 -9.42 10.81
N VAL A 438 2.50 -8.78 10.93
CA VAL A 438 3.54 -9.26 11.85
C VAL A 438 3.09 -9.14 13.31
N SER A 439 2.42 -8.04 13.69
CA SER A 439 1.81 -7.90 15.00
C SER A 439 0.78 -9.00 15.26
N TYR A 440 -0.09 -9.30 14.28
CA TYR A 440 -1.08 -10.37 14.39
C TYR A 440 -0.42 -11.73 14.60
N LEU A 441 0.57 -12.10 13.77
CA LEU A 441 1.27 -13.38 13.89
C LEU A 441 2.04 -13.51 15.22
N LYS A 442 2.53 -12.41 15.77
CA LYS A 442 3.17 -12.38 17.10
C LYS A 442 2.17 -12.49 18.25
N ALA A 443 0.96 -11.96 18.09
CA ALA A 443 -0.11 -12.08 19.08
C ALA A 443 -0.70 -13.50 19.12
N HIS A 444 -0.63 -14.23 18.00
CA HIS A 444 -1.25 -15.55 17.85
C HIS A 444 -0.25 -16.67 17.54
N PRO A 445 0.85 -16.84 18.31
CA PRO A 445 1.87 -17.82 17.98
C PRO A 445 1.41 -19.28 18.12
N LYS A 446 0.34 -19.51 18.89
CA LYS A 446 -0.21 -20.84 19.23
C LYS A 446 -1.46 -21.20 18.41
N ASP A 447 -1.90 -20.32 17.51
CA ASP A 447 -3.06 -20.59 16.66
C ASP A 447 -2.79 -21.73 15.67
N SER A 448 -3.85 -22.43 15.26
CA SER A 448 -3.73 -23.53 14.28
C SER A 448 -3.08 -23.05 12.97
N PRO A 449 -2.27 -23.90 12.30
CA PRO A 449 -1.64 -23.54 11.03
C PRO A 449 -2.65 -23.09 9.96
N GLU A 450 -3.85 -23.67 9.94
CA GLU A 450 -4.94 -23.31 9.02
C GLU A 450 -5.43 -21.87 9.22
N ARG A 451 -5.54 -21.42 10.49
CA ARG A 451 -5.91 -20.04 10.81
C ARG A 451 -4.79 -19.05 10.49
N LEU A 452 -3.54 -19.46 10.65
CA LEU A 452 -2.37 -18.61 10.36
C LEU A 452 -2.04 -18.54 8.87
N ALA A 453 -2.43 -19.54 8.08
CA ALA A 453 -2.10 -19.64 6.66
C ALA A 453 -2.54 -18.41 5.82
N PRO A 454 -3.76 -17.84 5.97
CA PRO A 454 -4.14 -16.61 5.27
C PRO A 454 -3.23 -15.42 5.57
N PHE A 455 -2.85 -15.22 6.85
CA PHE A 455 -1.99 -14.12 7.27
C PHE A 455 -0.57 -14.29 6.73
N GLN A 456 -0.03 -15.51 6.79
CA GLN A 456 1.27 -15.82 6.20
C GLN A 456 1.24 -15.62 4.67
N ALA A 457 0.21 -16.13 3.98
CA ALA A 457 0.09 -15.98 2.54
C ALA A 457 0.03 -14.49 2.13
N HIS A 458 -0.74 -13.68 2.86
CA HIS A 458 -0.79 -12.24 2.63
C HIS A 458 0.53 -11.54 2.92
N TYR A 459 1.25 -11.92 3.98
CA TYR A 459 2.58 -11.39 4.28
C TYR A 459 3.49 -11.50 3.06
N PHE A 460 3.63 -12.70 2.49
CA PHE A 460 4.48 -12.91 1.32
C PHE A 460 3.88 -12.28 0.05
N HIS A 461 2.55 -12.23 -0.07
CA HIS A 461 1.88 -11.51 -1.15
C HIS A 461 2.21 -10.02 -1.17
N ARG A 462 2.41 -9.37 -0.01
CA ARG A 462 2.82 -7.96 0.07
C ARG A 462 4.14 -7.69 -0.67
N PHE A 463 5.05 -8.65 -0.62
CA PHE A 463 6.35 -8.58 -1.30
C PHE A 463 6.32 -9.10 -2.74
N ALA A 464 5.47 -10.08 -3.03
CA ALA A 464 5.41 -10.74 -4.33
C ALA A 464 4.67 -9.90 -5.40
N LEU A 465 3.49 -9.36 -5.06
CA LEU A 465 2.63 -8.63 -5.98
C LEU A 465 3.32 -7.51 -6.78
N PRO A 466 4.19 -6.67 -6.19
CA PRO A 466 4.90 -5.61 -6.93
C PRO A 466 5.77 -6.12 -8.09
N TRP A 467 6.28 -7.35 -8.01
CA TRP A 467 7.07 -7.97 -9.08
C TRP A 467 6.23 -8.36 -10.29
N GLN A 468 4.89 -8.34 -10.19
CA GLN A 468 3.98 -8.52 -11.32
C GLN A 468 4.27 -7.52 -12.44
N SER A 469 4.50 -6.25 -12.09
CA SER A 469 4.86 -5.18 -13.03
C SER A 469 6.13 -5.52 -13.81
N PHE A 470 7.13 -6.08 -13.13
CA PHE A 470 8.39 -6.50 -13.75
C PHE A 470 8.21 -7.73 -14.65
N ALA A 471 7.52 -8.76 -14.17
CA ALA A 471 7.25 -9.97 -14.95
C ALA A 471 6.46 -9.66 -16.24
N LEU A 472 5.44 -8.81 -16.16
CA LEU A 472 4.65 -8.40 -17.33
C LEU A 472 5.46 -7.56 -18.32
N ALA A 473 6.28 -6.62 -17.85
CA ALA A 473 7.16 -5.85 -18.73
C ALA A 473 8.18 -6.75 -19.44
N LEU A 474 8.72 -7.75 -18.72
CA LEU A 474 9.69 -8.70 -19.25
C LEU A 474 9.08 -9.61 -20.34
N VAL A 475 7.80 -9.97 -20.20
CA VAL A 475 7.05 -10.69 -21.25
C VAL A 475 6.62 -9.78 -22.39
N ALA A 476 6.18 -8.55 -22.10
CA ALA A 476 5.78 -7.58 -23.12
C ALA A 476 6.94 -7.19 -24.03
N ALA A 477 8.15 -7.08 -23.50
CA ALA A 477 9.32 -6.65 -24.28
C ALA A 477 9.54 -7.49 -25.57
N PRO A 478 9.72 -8.82 -25.50
CA PRO A 478 9.90 -9.65 -26.69
C PRO A 478 8.65 -9.76 -27.59
N LEU A 479 7.45 -9.55 -27.04
CA LEU A 479 6.19 -9.56 -27.79
C LEU A 479 5.95 -8.24 -28.55
N GLY A 480 6.41 -7.11 -28.01
CA GLY A 480 6.34 -5.79 -28.62
C GLY A 480 7.37 -5.58 -29.74
N ILE A 481 8.49 -6.31 -29.70
CA ILE A 481 9.47 -6.35 -30.79
C ILE A 481 8.90 -7.22 -31.92
N ALA A 482 8.46 -6.58 -33.01
CA ALA A 482 7.84 -7.24 -34.15
C ALA A 482 8.56 -6.90 -35.45
N TYR A 483 9.31 -7.86 -36.01
CA TYR A 483 10.01 -7.70 -37.30
C TYR A 483 9.07 -7.70 -38.53
N SER A 484 7.75 -7.86 -38.34
CA SER A 484 6.75 -7.79 -39.42
C SER A 484 5.37 -7.29 -38.94
N ARG A 485 4.56 -6.71 -39.85
CA ARG A 485 3.22 -6.16 -39.53
C ARG A 485 2.24 -7.21 -38.96
N ARG A 486 2.30 -8.46 -39.43
CA ARG A 486 1.45 -9.57 -38.89
C ARG A 486 1.86 -9.98 -37.48
N GLY A 487 3.14 -9.83 -37.11
CA GLY A 487 3.64 -10.16 -35.76
C GLY A 487 3.14 -9.20 -34.68
N ALA A 488 2.91 -7.93 -35.01
CA ALA A 488 2.50 -6.91 -34.03
C ALA A 488 1.10 -7.17 -33.44
N VAL A 489 0.13 -7.58 -34.27
CA VAL A 489 -1.25 -7.87 -33.80
C VAL A 489 -1.26 -9.11 -32.91
N GLY A 490 -0.52 -10.15 -33.27
CA GLY A 490 -0.36 -11.35 -32.46
C GLY A 490 0.31 -11.07 -31.10
N GLY A 491 1.31 -10.18 -31.08
CA GLY A 491 1.98 -9.76 -29.84
C GLY A 491 1.05 -9.05 -28.86
N ILE A 492 0.17 -8.17 -29.35
CA ILE A 492 -0.83 -7.48 -28.52
C ILE A 492 -1.85 -8.48 -27.94
N ALA A 493 -2.45 -9.30 -28.79
CA ALA A 493 -3.43 -10.30 -28.35
C ALA A 493 -2.83 -11.30 -27.34
N GLY A 494 -1.61 -11.78 -27.61
CA GLY A 494 -0.88 -12.66 -26.70
C GLY A 494 -0.58 -12.00 -25.35
N SER A 495 -0.25 -10.71 -25.34
CA SER A 495 0.02 -9.99 -24.09
C SER A 495 -1.23 -9.77 -23.25
N ILE A 496 -2.37 -9.50 -23.87
CA ILE A 496 -3.67 -9.41 -23.17
C ILE A 496 -4.01 -10.77 -22.54
N PHE A 497 -3.84 -11.86 -23.28
CA PHE A 497 -4.05 -13.19 -22.73
C PHE A 497 -3.13 -13.48 -21.53
N ILE A 498 -1.84 -13.15 -21.65
CA ILE A 498 -0.87 -13.31 -20.56
C ILE A 498 -1.21 -12.45 -19.35
N PHE A 499 -1.71 -11.23 -19.57
CA PHE A 499 -2.19 -10.37 -18.49
C PHE A 499 -3.33 -11.01 -17.70
N PHE A 500 -4.37 -11.50 -18.37
CA PHE A 500 -5.46 -12.20 -17.68
C PHE A 500 -4.98 -13.52 -17.05
N ALA A 501 -4.05 -14.23 -17.69
CA ALA A 501 -3.48 -15.46 -17.14
C ALA A 501 -2.72 -15.21 -15.84
N ILE A 502 -1.88 -14.16 -15.74
CA ILE A 502 -1.20 -13.83 -14.49
C ILE A 502 -2.18 -13.36 -13.40
N LEU A 503 -3.24 -12.62 -13.76
CA LEU A 503 -4.27 -12.22 -12.79
C LEU A 503 -5.01 -13.43 -12.22
N PHE A 504 -5.41 -14.37 -13.08
CA PHE A 504 -6.03 -15.62 -12.66
C PHE A 504 -5.09 -16.42 -11.76
N LEU A 505 -3.82 -16.57 -12.16
CA LEU A 505 -2.85 -17.38 -11.43
C LEU A 505 -2.46 -16.74 -10.08
N ASN A 506 -2.40 -15.42 -10.00
CA ASN A 506 -2.21 -14.70 -8.73
C ASN A 506 -3.31 -15.03 -7.72
N ASN A 507 -4.58 -14.93 -8.14
CA ASN A 507 -5.71 -15.22 -7.27
C ASN A 507 -5.75 -16.71 -6.89
N LEU A 508 -5.52 -17.59 -7.86
CA LEU A 508 -5.50 -19.04 -7.62
C LEU A 508 -4.40 -19.41 -6.61
N CYS A 509 -3.15 -19.01 -6.84
CA CYS A 509 -2.04 -19.37 -5.98
C CYS A 509 -2.14 -18.71 -4.59
N LEU A 510 -2.64 -17.47 -4.50
CA LEU A 510 -2.91 -16.83 -3.21
C LEU A 510 -3.97 -17.61 -2.42
N ASN A 511 -5.10 -17.96 -3.04
CA ASN A 511 -6.18 -18.70 -2.37
C ASN A 511 -5.75 -20.12 -1.96
N LEU A 512 -4.94 -20.80 -2.77
CA LEU A 512 -4.35 -22.09 -2.40
C LEU A 512 -3.39 -21.96 -1.20
N GLY A 513 -2.67 -20.84 -1.08
CA GLY A 513 -1.85 -20.54 0.10
C GLY A 513 -2.70 -20.23 1.33
N LYS A 514 -3.76 -19.44 1.19
CA LYS A 514 -4.72 -19.15 2.26
C LYS A 514 -5.37 -20.42 2.82
N GLY A 515 -5.72 -21.36 1.95
CA GLY A 515 -6.33 -22.65 2.33
C GLY A 515 -5.35 -23.71 2.81
N GLY A 516 -4.05 -23.41 2.93
CA GLY A 516 -3.04 -24.38 3.39
C GLY A 516 -2.69 -25.48 2.38
N HIS A 517 -3.20 -25.44 1.14
CA HIS A 517 -2.91 -26.42 0.09
C HIS A 517 -1.52 -26.24 -0.54
N LEU A 518 -1.00 -25.01 -0.50
CA LEU A 518 0.38 -24.69 -0.89
C LEU A 518 1.09 -23.99 0.28
N PRO A 519 2.42 -24.13 0.42
CA PRO A 519 3.18 -23.39 1.42
C PRO A 519 2.92 -21.87 1.28
N PRO A 520 2.40 -21.20 2.33
CA PRO A 520 2.02 -19.79 2.26
C PRO A 520 3.17 -18.85 1.87
N TRP A 521 4.41 -19.26 2.17
CA TRP A 521 5.60 -18.49 1.84
C TRP A 521 5.96 -18.48 0.36
N PHE A 522 5.57 -19.52 -0.38
CA PHE A 522 5.93 -19.69 -1.78
C PHE A 522 4.77 -19.40 -2.73
N SER A 523 3.53 -19.70 -2.31
CA SER A 523 2.37 -19.63 -3.20
C SER A 523 2.21 -18.28 -3.92
N PRO A 524 2.39 -17.11 -3.29
CA PRO A 524 2.24 -15.83 -3.99
C PRO A 524 3.36 -15.54 -5.01
N TRP A 525 4.51 -16.21 -4.91
CA TRP A 525 5.64 -16.01 -5.82
C TRP A 525 5.53 -16.79 -7.12
N ILE A 526 4.78 -17.89 -7.12
CA ILE A 526 4.67 -18.83 -8.27
C ILE A 526 4.36 -18.10 -9.58
N PRO A 527 3.32 -17.23 -9.67
CA PRO A 527 2.99 -16.57 -10.93
C PRO A 527 4.12 -15.67 -11.42
N HIS A 528 4.72 -14.87 -10.53
CA HIS A 528 5.76 -13.92 -10.90
C HIS A 528 7.04 -14.64 -11.36
N LEU A 529 7.40 -15.75 -10.73
CA LEU A 529 8.53 -16.58 -11.15
C LEU A 529 8.25 -17.25 -12.50
N LEU A 530 7.05 -17.82 -12.68
CA LEU A 530 6.65 -18.48 -13.93
C LEU A 530 6.69 -17.50 -15.11
N PHE A 531 6.03 -16.34 -14.97
CA PHE A 531 5.99 -15.33 -16.03
C PHE A 531 7.32 -14.60 -16.19
N GLY A 532 8.11 -14.46 -15.12
CA GLY A 532 9.48 -13.94 -15.19
C GLY A 532 10.42 -14.86 -15.99
N ILE A 533 10.36 -16.17 -15.74
CA ILE A 533 11.11 -17.18 -16.51
C ILE A 533 10.64 -17.18 -17.96
N LEU A 534 9.32 -17.19 -18.19
CA LEU A 534 8.75 -17.11 -19.54
C LEU A 534 9.25 -15.87 -20.29
N GLY A 535 9.16 -14.70 -19.67
CA GLY A 535 9.64 -13.44 -20.26
C GLY A 535 11.14 -13.48 -20.59
N THR A 536 11.95 -14.01 -19.66
CA THR A 536 13.40 -14.18 -19.88
C THR A 536 13.70 -15.10 -21.06
N VAL A 537 13.01 -16.24 -21.15
CA VAL A 537 13.16 -17.19 -22.26
C VAL A 537 12.75 -16.55 -23.58
N LEU A 538 11.59 -15.91 -23.66
CA LEU A 538 11.13 -15.20 -24.86
C LEU A 538 12.11 -14.11 -25.29
N LEU A 539 12.67 -13.39 -24.32
CA LEU A 539 13.66 -12.35 -24.56
C LEU A 539 14.97 -12.91 -25.08
N HIS A 540 15.40 -14.07 -24.57
CA HIS A 540 16.57 -14.79 -25.07
C HIS A 540 16.40 -15.19 -26.53
N TYR A 541 15.25 -15.76 -26.93
CA TYR A 541 14.95 -16.08 -28.32
C TYR A 541 15.04 -14.85 -29.23
N ARG A 542 14.44 -13.73 -28.80
CA ARG A 542 14.50 -12.46 -29.54
C ARG A 542 15.92 -11.90 -29.64
N SER A 543 16.72 -12.02 -28.60
CA SER A 543 18.11 -11.56 -28.61
C SER A 543 18.99 -12.30 -29.63
N GLN A 544 18.64 -13.55 -29.96
CA GLN A 544 19.32 -14.37 -30.96
C GLN A 544 18.70 -14.24 -32.36
N ASN A 545 17.82 -13.25 -32.60
CA ASN A 545 17.04 -13.11 -33.84
C ASN A 545 16.26 -14.37 -34.24
N LYS A 546 15.90 -15.23 -33.28
CA LYS A 546 15.05 -16.40 -33.54
C LYS A 546 13.58 -15.99 -33.49
N ASP A 547 12.77 -16.60 -34.34
CA ASP A 547 11.32 -16.50 -34.24
C ASP A 547 10.84 -17.09 -32.92
N LEU A 548 9.78 -16.50 -32.36
CA LEU A 548 9.13 -17.06 -31.18
C LEU A 548 8.63 -18.48 -31.51
N PRO A 549 8.73 -19.43 -30.56
CA PRO A 549 8.26 -20.79 -30.78
C PRO A 549 6.78 -20.76 -31.19
N LYS A 550 6.48 -21.30 -32.37
CA LYS A 550 5.09 -21.42 -32.84
C LYS A 550 4.39 -22.43 -31.95
N ILE A 551 3.43 -21.99 -31.13
CA ILE A 551 2.53 -22.87 -30.41
C ILE A 551 1.63 -23.53 -31.46
N SER A 552 2.05 -24.66 -32.03
CA SER A 552 1.18 -25.43 -32.90
C SER A 552 0.17 -26.14 -32.01
N LEU A 553 -1.06 -25.63 -31.94
CA LEU A 553 -2.22 -26.34 -31.42
C LEU A 553 -2.56 -27.51 -32.36
N ARG A 554 -1.66 -28.50 -32.47
CA ARG A 554 -1.86 -29.74 -33.23
C ARG A 554 -2.62 -30.79 -32.40
N LEU A 555 -3.46 -30.37 -31.47
CA LEU A 555 -4.27 -31.27 -30.65
C LEU A 555 -5.65 -31.60 -31.27
N PHE A 556 -6.09 -30.89 -32.32
CA PHE A 556 -7.41 -31.13 -32.94
C PHE A 556 -7.47 -31.08 -34.47
N SER A 557 -6.34 -31.23 -35.15
CA SER A 557 -6.37 -31.50 -36.60
C SER A 557 -6.19 -32.99 -36.82
N LYS A 558 -7.31 -33.75 -36.82
CA LYS A 558 -7.33 -35.06 -37.47
C LYS A 558 -6.78 -34.84 -38.89
N ARG A 559 -5.67 -35.51 -39.20
CA ARG A 559 -5.10 -35.58 -40.55
C ARG A 559 -6.24 -35.89 -41.52
N LYS A 560 -6.69 -34.91 -42.33
CA LYS A 560 -7.35 -35.25 -43.59
C LYS A 560 -6.26 -35.90 -44.44
N ALA A 561 -6.35 -37.22 -44.59
CA ALA A 561 -5.50 -37.97 -45.50
C ALA A 561 -5.53 -37.28 -46.87
N GLN A 562 -4.36 -36.93 -47.38
CA GLN A 562 -4.23 -36.51 -48.78
C GLN A 562 -4.64 -37.69 -49.64
N VAL A 563 -5.82 -37.60 -50.25
CA VAL A 563 -6.22 -38.48 -51.35
C VAL A 563 -5.25 -38.20 -52.49
N ALA A 564 -4.37 -39.15 -52.77
CA ALA A 564 -3.46 -39.11 -53.91
C ALA A 564 -4.31 -39.02 -55.19
N ARG A 565 -4.13 -37.95 -55.97
CA ARG A 565 -4.67 -37.90 -57.34
C ARG A 565 -3.88 -38.90 -58.20
N PRO A 566 -4.55 -39.77 -58.98
CA PRO A 566 -3.85 -40.65 -59.90
C PRO A 566 -3.19 -39.80 -60.99
N ARG A 567 -1.92 -40.10 -61.25
CA ARG A 567 -1.09 -39.49 -62.27
C ARG A 567 -1.46 -40.11 -63.61
N ASN A 568 -2.36 -39.49 -64.38
CA ASN A 568 -2.58 -39.92 -65.76
C ASN A 568 -1.34 -39.62 -66.59
N ARG A 569 -0.62 -40.69 -66.94
CA ARG A 569 0.38 -40.75 -68.00
C ARG A 569 -0.23 -41.50 -69.18
N THR A 570 -0.39 -40.80 -70.29
CA THR A 570 -0.46 -41.29 -71.68
C THR A 570 0.16 -40.12 -72.47
N ALA A 571 1.38 -40.15 -73.04
CA ALA A 571 1.91 -41.00 -74.12
C ALA A 571 0.81 -41.22 -75.16
N THR A 572 0.79 -40.57 -76.33
CA THR A 572 1.83 -40.12 -77.27
C THR A 572 1.35 -38.92 -78.05
#